data_AF-U5HDP5-F1
#
_entry.id   AF-U5HDP5-F1
#
_cell.length_a   1.000
_cell.length_b   1.000
_cell.length_c   1.000
_cell.angle_alpha   90.00
_cell.angle_beta   90.00
_cell.angle_gamma   90.00
#
_symmetry.space_group_name_H-M   'P 1'
#
loop_
_entity.id
_entity.type
_entity.pdbx_description
1 polymer ?
#
loop_
_entity_poly.entity_id
_entity_poly.type
_entity_poly.pdbx_seq_one_letter_code
_entity_poly.pdbx_strand_id
1 'polypeptide(L)'
;MGGMIAQAVLVEDKIHRSFKIRHALLFATSAKAAHSDLLAAMPKPTEKKLTLDEKKELIRPFIRVNYDPKFVASPRNHDLLERRTMESVMTRRPARTIAHQMQAIAKYDVRKQIPSVPTSTPVLVVHGTEDRSVYFTELDYILRGIKHAQVARFGGMGHSWADYYTPQFWTEFISAFCDDQPIDGFVKVGEHGMANAAKL
;
A
#
# COMPACT_ATOMS: atom_id res chain seq x y z
N MET A 1 -4.97 0.76 3.70
CA MET A 1 -5.66 1.42 4.84
C MET A 1 -4.76 2.32 5.67
N GLY A 2 -3.53 1.90 6.06
CA GLY A 2 -2.65 2.74 6.91
C GLY A 2 -2.47 4.17 6.38
N GLY A 3 -2.24 4.34 5.08
CA GLY A 3 -2.17 5.67 4.46
C GLY A 3 -3.46 6.48 4.53
N MET A 4 -4.65 5.86 4.55
CA MET A 4 -5.93 6.56 4.73
C MET A 4 -6.07 7.06 6.18
N ILE A 5 -5.63 6.26 7.15
CA ILE A 5 -5.59 6.66 8.56
C ILE A 5 -4.61 7.83 8.73
N ALA A 6 -3.41 7.73 8.18
CA ALA A 6 -2.42 8.80 8.22
C ALA A 6 -2.97 10.11 7.62
N GLN A 7 -3.62 10.04 6.46
CA GLN A 7 -4.30 11.19 5.86
C GLN A 7 -5.42 11.75 6.75
N ALA A 8 -6.22 10.92 7.43
CA ALA A 8 -7.25 11.39 8.36
C ALA A 8 -6.65 12.15 9.54
N VAL A 9 -5.53 11.65 10.07
CA VAL A 9 -4.74 12.31 11.13
C VAL A 9 -4.16 13.63 10.62
N LEU A 10 -3.63 13.65 9.39
CA LEU A 10 -3.04 14.84 8.76
C LEU A 10 -4.03 15.97 8.51
N VAL A 11 -5.32 15.69 8.36
CA VAL A 11 -6.34 16.73 8.11
C VAL A 11 -7.13 17.13 9.35
N GLU A 12 -6.91 16.47 10.48
CA GLU A 12 -7.61 16.74 11.74
C GLU A 12 -6.90 17.85 12.53
N ASP A 13 -7.52 19.02 12.63
CA ASP A 13 -6.93 20.19 13.30
C ASP A 13 -6.64 19.94 14.79
N LYS A 14 -7.52 19.20 15.51
CA LYS A 14 -7.32 18.91 16.93
C LYS A 14 -6.02 18.15 17.21
N ILE A 15 -5.61 17.31 16.27
CA ILE A 15 -4.39 16.52 16.34
C ILE A 15 -3.16 17.43 16.26
N HIS A 16 -3.11 18.34 15.28
CA HIS A 16 -1.98 19.26 15.10
C HIS A 16 -1.78 20.22 16.26
N ARG A 17 -2.85 20.50 17.03
CA ARG A 17 -2.75 21.27 18.28
C ARG A 17 -2.10 20.48 19.43
N SER A 18 -2.13 19.15 19.37
CA SER A 18 -1.71 18.26 20.46
C SER A 18 -0.37 17.60 20.22
N PHE A 19 0.05 17.44 18.96
CA PHE A 19 1.37 16.91 18.61
C PHE A 19 1.87 17.42 17.26
N LYS A 20 3.19 17.48 17.14
CA LYS A 20 3.87 17.84 15.90
C LYS A 20 4.14 16.59 15.07
N ILE A 21 3.55 16.52 13.88
CA ILE A 21 3.91 15.52 12.87
C ILE A 21 5.21 16.00 12.20
N ARG A 22 6.29 15.23 12.33
CA ARG A 22 7.60 15.60 11.73
C ARG A 22 7.66 15.25 10.24
N HIS A 23 7.17 14.07 9.89
CA HIS A 23 7.15 13.55 8.53
C HIS A 23 5.92 12.68 8.34
N ALA A 24 5.37 12.65 7.14
CA ALA A 24 4.29 11.75 6.79
C ALA A 24 4.64 10.93 5.54
N LEU A 25 4.41 9.62 5.62
CA LEU A 25 4.68 8.70 4.54
C LEU A 25 3.40 7.99 4.13
N LEU A 26 3.01 8.15 2.86
CA LEU A 26 1.77 7.65 2.28
C LEU A 26 2.09 6.61 1.21
N PHE A 27 2.11 5.33 1.61
CA PHE A 27 2.39 4.20 0.71
C PHE A 27 1.10 3.58 0.18
N ALA A 28 1.05 3.38 -1.15
CA ALA A 28 0.01 2.60 -1.85
C ALA A 28 -1.40 2.91 -1.32
N THR A 29 -1.79 4.18 -1.37
CA THR A 29 -3.00 4.68 -0.72
C THR A 29 -3.79 5.65 -1.60
N SER A 30 -4.98 5.99 -1.15
CA SER A 30 -5.88 6.92 -1.84
C SER A 30 -6.48 7.91 -0.84
N ALA A 31 -6.84 9.08 -1.35
CA ALA A 31 -7.58 10.12 -0.65
C ALA A 31 -9.10 9.82 -0.57
N LYS A 32 -9.56 8.75 -1.24
CA LYS A 32 -10.97 8.33 -1.26
C LYS A 32 -11.07 6.80 -1.36
N ALA A 33 -12.28 6.25 -1.41
CA ALA A 33 -12.50 4.84 -1.74
C ALA A 33 -11.87 4.48 -3.12
N ALA A 34 -10.75 3.76 -3.12
CA ALA A 34 -9.92 3.57 -4.31
C ALA A 34 -10.62 2.81 -5.44
N HIS A 35 -10.29 3.16 -6.69
CA HIS A 35 -10.52 2.24 -7.81
C HIS A 35 -9.53 1.07 -7.68
N SER A 36 -10.02 -0.14 -7.92
CA SER A 36 -9.31 -1.35 -7.51
C SER A 36 -9.89 -2.62 -8.13
N ASP A 37 -9.01 -3.56 -8.49
CA ASP A 37 -9.36 -4.95 -8.78
C ASP A 37 -9.53 -5.80 -7.50
N LEU A 38 -9.08 -5.30 -6.34
CA LEU A 38 -9.08 -6.03 -5.07
C LEU A 38 -10.49 -6.45 -4.64
N LEU A 39 -11.50 -5.60 -4.87
CA LEU A 39 -12.89 -5.90 -4.54
C LEU A 39 -13.42 -7.08 -5.35
N ALA A 40 -13.07 -7.15 -6.65
CA ALA A 40 -13.44 -8.27 -7.50
C ALA A 40 -12.71 -9.56 -7.11
N ALA A 41 -11.50 -9.45 -6.55
CA ALA A 41 -10.71 -10.57 -6.06
C ALA A 41 -11.09 -11.05 -4.65
N MET A 42 -11.97 -10.35 -3.93
CA MET A 42 -12.35 -10.74 -2.56
C MET A 42 -13.09 -12.10 -2.56
N PRO A 43 -12.71 -13.02 -1.67
CA PRO A 43 -13.38 -14.30 -1.56
C PRO A 43 -14.82 -14.10 -1.07
N LYS A 44 -15.77 -14.78 -1.71
CA LYS A 44 -17.18 -14.76 -1.28
C LYS A 44 -17.35 -15.58 0.00
N PRO A 45 -18.17 -15.12 0.96
CA PRO A 45 -18.51 -15.93 2.12
C PRO A 45 -19.12 -17.27 1.69
N THR A 46 -18.75 -18.35 2.38
CA THR A 46 -19.35 -19.67 2.20
C THR A 46 -19.65 -20.28 3.56
N GLU A 47 -20.79 -20.97 3.65
CA GLU A 47 -21.19 -21.73 4.84
C GLU A 47 -20.47 -23.09 4.90
N LYS A 48 -19.85 -23.52 3.78
CA LYS A 48 -19.10 -24.78 3.71
C LYS A 48 -17.83 -24.67 4.56
N LYS A 49 -17.59 -25.68 5.40
CA LYS A 49 -16.29 -25.86 6.06
C LYS A 49 -15.25 -26.28 5.01
N LEU A 50 -14.39 -25.35 4.62
CA LEU A 50 -13.33 -25.58 3.64
C LEU A 50 -12.12 -26.32 4.25
N THR A 51 -11.55 -27.23 3.48
CA THR A 51 -10.22 -27.81 3.71
C THR A 51 -9.12 -26.74 3.59
N LEU A 52 -7.89 -27.08 3.99
CA LEU A 52 -6.77 -26.14 3.88
C LEU A 52 -6.50 -25.75 2.43
N ASP A 53 -6.49 -26.70 1.50
CA ASP A 53 -6.20 -26.43 0.09
C ASP A 53 -7.33 -25.64 -0.57
N GLU A 54 -8.59 -25.94 -0.26
CA GLU A 54 -9.73 -25.12 -0.74
C GLU A 54 -9.64 -23.66 -0.25
N LYS A 55 -9.15 -23.43 0.97
CA LYS A 55 -8.91 -22.06 1.46
C LYS A 55 -7.79 -21.36 0.70
N LYS A 56 -6.72 -22.08 0.35
CA LYS A 56 -5.62 -21.53 -0.47
C LYS A 56 -6.14 -21.14 -1.85
N GLU A 57 -6.86 -22.04 -2.53
CA GLU A 57 -7.45 -21.76 -3.84
C GLU A 57 -8.38 -20.55 -3.79
N LEU A 58 -9.21 -20.45 -2.76
CA LEU A 58 -10.14 -19.33 -2.58
C LEU A 58 -9.43 -17.99 -2.34
N ILE A 59 -8.33 -17.96 -1.59
CA ILE A 59 -7.63 -16.71 -1.25
C ILE A 59 -6.57 -16.31 -2.29
N ARG A 60 -6.08 -17.24 -3.11
CA ARG A 60 -4.95 -16.99 -4.00
C ARG A 60 -5.18 -15.81 -4.97
N PRO A 61 -6.36 -15.64 -5.59
CA PRO A 61 -6.64 -14.46 -6.41
C PRO A 61 -6.52 -13.15 -5.63
N PHE A 62 -7.04 -13.13 -4.40
CA PHE A 62 -6.97 -11.99 -3.49
C PHE A 62 -5.53 -11.64 -3.10
N ILE A 63 -4.65 -12.62 -2.95
CA ILE A 63 -3.22 -12.35 -2.69
C ILE A 63 -2.54 -11.83 -3.95
N ARG A 64 -2.72 -12.52 -5.07
CA ARG A 64 -2.02 -12.23 -6.33
C ARG A 64 -2.35 -10.85 -6.91
N VAL A 65 -3.55 -10.31 -6.69
CA VAL A 65 -3.91 -8.94 -7.14
C VAL A 65 -3.13 -7.83 -6.43
N ASN A 66 -2.46 -8.13 -5.31
CA ASN A 66 -1.58 -7.17 -4.65
C ASN A 66 -0.21 -7.04 -5.33
N TYR A 67 0.07 -7.86 -6.36
CA TYR A 67 1.34 -7.85 -7.08
C TYR A 67 1.11 -7.52 -8.55
N ASP A 68 2.15 -7.02 -9.23
CA ASP A 68 2.09 -6.80 -10.67
C ASP A 68 2.05 -8.15 -11.41
N PRO A 69 1.44 -8.21 -12.61
CA PRO A 69 1.30 -9.45 -13.35
C PRO A 69 2.63 -10.16 -13.68
N LYS A 70 3.73 -9.42 -13.92
CA LYS A 70 5.04 -10.01 -14.22
C LYS A 70 5.65 -10.65 -12.98
N PHE A 71 5.48 -10.02 -11.80
CA PHE A 71 5.90 -10.62 -10.54
C PHE A 71 5.16 -11.92 -10.24
N VAL A 72 3.85 -11.98 -10.50
CA VAL A 72 3.04 -13.19 -10.32
C VAL A 72 3.42 -14.30 -11.30
N ALA A 73 3.73 -13.96 -12.56
CA ALA A 73 4.09 -14.92 -13.59
C ALA A 73 5.49 -15.52 -13.41
N SER A 74 6.35 -14.87 -12.62
CA SER A 74 7.75 -15.26 -12.45
C SER A 74 7.91 -16.46 -11.49
N PRO A 75 8.47 -17.60 -11.94
CA PRO A 75 8.65 -18.80 -11.09
C PRO A 75 9.44 -18.55 -9.81
N ARG A 76 10.42 -17.63 -9.83
CA ARG A 76 11.25 -17.28 -8.67
C ARG A 76 10.47 -16.72 -7.47
N ASN A 77 9.26 -16.20 -7.72
CA ASN A 77 8.42 -15.57 -6.70
C ASN A 77 7.37 -16.54 -6.14
N HIS A 78 7.33 -17.78 -6.66
CA HIS A 78 6.30 -18.75 -6.32
C HIS A 78 6.27 -19.05 -4.81
N ASP A 79 7.43 -19.32 -4.21
CA ASP A 79 7.53 -19.64 -2.78
C ASP A 79 7.08 -18.49 -1.89
N LEU A 80 7.41 -17.24 -2.28
CA LEU A 80 6.93 -16.06 -1.59
C LEU A 80 5.40 -15.92 -1.67
N LEU A 81 4.83 -16.09 -2.86
CA LEU A 81 3.39 -15.98 -3.08
C LEU A 81 2.61 -17.09 -2.37
N GLU A 82 3.14 -18.30 -2.35
CA GLU A 82 2.55 -19.41 -1.61
C GLU A 82 2.68 -19.19 -0.09
N ARG A 83 3.82 -18.67 0.39
CA ARG A 83 3.97 -18.27 1.81
C ARG A 83 2.95 -17.19 2.20
N ARG A 84 2.79 -16.14 1.39
CA ARG A 84 1.80 -15.06 1.63
C ARG A 84 0.36 -15.59 1.61
N THR A 85 0.07 -16.53 0.72
CA THR A 85 -1.20 -17.25 0.65
C THR A 85 -1.45 -18.03 1.94
N MET A 86 -0.46 -18.79 2.40
CA MET A 86 -0.53 -19.54 3.67
C MET A 86 -0.72 -18.63 4.87
N GLU A 87 0.06 -17.55 4.99
CA GLU A 87 -0.09 -16.56 6.06
C GLU A 87 -1.52 -16.00 6.12
N SER A 88 -2.12 -15.71 4.96
CA SER A 88 -3.49 -15.22 4.90
C SER A 88 -4.53 -16.26 5.31
N VAL A 89 -4.34 -17.53 4.94
CA VAL A 89 -5.23 -18.64 5.34
C VAL A 89 -5.15 -18.90 6.85
N MET A 90 -3.95 -18.85 7.41
CA MET A 90 -3.70 -19.17 8.82
C MET A 90 -4.08 -18.02 9.76
N THR A 91 -4.12 -16.79 9.26
CA THR A 91 -4.50 -15.61 10.06
C THR A 91 -6.01 -15.52 10.23
N ARG A 92 -6.50 -15.72 11.47
CA ARG A 92 -7.92 -15.51 11.79
C ARG A 92 -8.24 -14.03 11.93
N ARG A 93 -8.94 -13.47 10.95
CA ARG A 93 -9.50 -12.11 11.02
C ARG A 93 -11.00 -12.21 11.30
N PRO A 94 -11.52 -11.62 12.40
CA PRO A 94 -12.96 -11.63 12.66
C PRO A 94 -13.73 -10.97 11.51
N ALA A 95 -14.75 -11.66 10.97
CA ALA A 95 -15.52 -11.19 9.83
C ALA A 95 -16.15 -9.80 10.09
N ARG A 96 -16.59 -9.55 11.32
CA ARG A 96 -17.10 -8.24 11.74
C ARG A 96 -16.06 -7.13 11.59
N THR A 97 -14.79 -7.39 11.91
CA THR A 97 -13.71 -6.42 11.75
C THR A 97 -13.47 -6.11 10.28
N ILE A 98 -13.47 -7.12 9.41
CA ILE A 98 -13.35 -6.94 7.96
C ILE A 98 -14.52 -6.08 7.44
N ALA A 99 -15.76 -6.39 7.85
CA ALA A 99 -16.93 -5.64 7.45
C ALA A 99 -16.86 -4.16 7.89
N HIS A 100 -16.45 -3.88 9.12
CA HIS A 100 -16.24 -2.51 9.60
C HIS A 100 -15.15 -1.78 8.81
N GLN A 101 -14.05 -2.46 8.47
CA GLN A 101 -12.98 -1.89 7.64
C GLN A 101 -13.51 -1.52 6.23
N MET A 102 -14.27 -2.41 5.60
CA MET A 102 -14.87 -2.15 4.29
C MET A 102 -15.84 -0.95 4.35
N GLN A 103 -16.66 -0.85 5.40
CA GLN A 103 -17.56 0.29 5.59
C GLN A 103 -16.80 1.60 5.81
N ALA A 104 -15.71 1.57 6.58
CA ALA A 104 -14.86 2.75 6.79
C ALA A 104 -14.22 3.21 5.48
N ILE A 105 -13.69 2.27 4.68
CA ILE A 105 -13.12 2.57 3.36
C ILE A 105 -14.17 3.15 2.42
N ALA A 106 -15.36 2.55 2.36
CA ALA A 106 -16.41 2.98 1.44
C ALA A 106 -16.90 4.42 1.68
N LYS A 107 -16.85 4.87 2.95
CA LYS A 107 -17.25 6.22 3.35
C LYS A 107 -16.09 7.22 3.37
N TYR A 108 -14.88 6.77 3.09
CA TYR A 108 -13.69 7.60 3.20
C TYR A 108 -13.56 8.53 1.99
N ASP A 109 -13.51 9.83 2.25
CA ASP A 109 -13.15 10.85 1.27
C ASP A 109 -12.59 12.07 2.02
N VAL A 110 -11.28 12.29 1.89
CA VAL A 110 -10.57 13.43 2.47
C VAL A 110 -10.12 14.44 1.40
N ARG A 111 -10.54 14.28 0.14
CA ARG A 111 -10.03 15.08 -0.98
C ARG A 111 -10.24 16.59 -0.79
N LYS A 112 -11.30 16.99 -0.09
CA LYS A 112 -11.60 18.39 0.21
C LYS A 112 -10.79 18.94 1.37
N GLN A 113 -10.29 18.06 2.25
CA GLN A 113 -9.59 18.40 3.47
C GLN A 113 -8.08 18.35 3.30
N ILE A 114 -7.56 17.45 2.45
CA ILE A 114 -6.12 17.32 2.16
C ILE A 114 -5.39 18.66 1.87
N PRO A 115 -5.98 19.69 1.22
CA PRO A 115 -5.34 20.99 1.08
C PRO A 115 -5.01 21.72 2.39
N SER A 116 -5.60 21.32 3.52
CA SER A 116 -5.32 21.90 4.84
C SER A 116 -4.02 21.40 5.48
N VAL A 117 -3.38 20.38 4.88
CA VAL A 117 -2.11 19.85 5.38
C VAL A 117 -1.04 20.95 5.35
N PRO A 118 -0.42 21.29 6.50
CA PRO A 118 0.56 22.38 6.58
C PRO A 118 1.77 22.12 5.69
N THR A 119 2.25 23.14 4.97
CA THR A 119 3.48 23.08 4.16
C THR A 119 4.74 22.83 4.99
N SER A 120 4.67 23.06 6.30
CA SER A 120 5.74 22.74 7.25
C SER A 120 5.86 21.24 7.56
N THR A 121 4.94 20.41 7.08
CA THR A 121 4.96 18.96 7.29
C THR A 121 5.46 18.29 6.01
N PRO A 122 6.71 17.80 5.97
CA PRO A 122 7.18 16.96 4.87
C PRO A 122 6.26 15.77 4.64
N VAL A 123 5.79 15.61 3.39
CA VAL A 123 4.97 14.46 2.97
C VAL A 123 5.66 13.75 1.82
N LEU A 124 5.86 12.44 1.96
CA LEU A 124 6.29 11.55 0.90
C LEU A 124 5.13 10.64 0.50
N VAL A 125 4.82 10.62 -0.80
CA VAL A 125 3.86 9.69 -1.38
C VAL A 125 4.61 8.65 -2.21
N VAL A 126 4.38 7.37 -1.92
CA VAL A 126 5.07 6.25 -2.56
C VAL A 126 4.05 5.34 -3.21
N HIS A 127 4.19 5.10 -4.51
CA HIS A 127 3.22 4.29 -5.24
C HIS A 127 3.87 3.50 -6.38
N GLY A 128 3.40 2.27 -6.56
CA GLY A 128 3.81 1.42 -7.66
C GLY A 128 2.95 1.63 -8.90
N THR A 129 3.54 1.70 -10.09
CA THR A 129 2.79 1.96 -11.33
C THR A 129 1.83 0.83 -11.70
N GLU A 130 2.09 -0.37 -11.19
CA GLU A 130 1.31 -1.58 -11.47
C GLU A 130 0.43 -1.99 -10.27
N ASP A 131 0.20 -1.09 -9.31
CA ASP A 131 -0.71 -1.36 -8.20
C ASP A 131 -2.14 -1.51 -8.71
N ARG A 132 -2.69 -2.73 -8.55
CA ARG A 132 -4.07 -3.08 -8.92
C ARG A 132 -5.03 -3.07 -7.73
N SER A 133 -4.52 -2.98 -6.51
CA SER A 133 -5.35 -2.92 -5.30
C SER A 133 -5.69 -1.49 -4.91
N VAL A 134 -4.82 -0.54 -5.22
CA VAL A 134 -5.10 0.89 -5.23
C VAL A 134 -4.44 1.45 -6.47
N TYR A 135 -5.23 1.73 -7.51
CA TYR A 135 -4.67 2.14 -8.80
C TYR A 135 -3.70 3.32 -8.68
N PHE A 136 -2.64 3.30 -9.48
CA PHE A 136 -1.63 4.36 -9.48
C PHE A 136 -2.23 5.76 -9.69
N THR A 137 -3.32 5.86 -10.47
CA THR A 137 -4.07 7.11 -10.69
C THR A 137 -4.69 7.70 -9.42
N GLU A 138 -4.83 6.92 -8.34
CA GLU A 138 -5.35 7.42 -7.06
C GLU A 138 -4.40 8.44 -6.40
N LEU A 139 -3.10 8.34 -6.71
CA LEU A 139 -2.06 9.28 -6.30
C LEU A 139 -2.40 10.73 -6.69
N ASP A 140 -3.02 10.93 -7.86
CA ASP A 140 -3.33 12.28 -8.38
C ASP A 140 -4.28 13.07 -7.48
N TYR A 141 -5.14 12.39 -6.72
CA TYR A 141 -6.00 13.07 -5.75
C TYR A 141 -5.20 13.61 -4.56
N ILE A 142 -4.17 12.89 -4.13
CA ILE A 142 -3.29 13.29 -3.02
C ILE A 142 -2.42 14.47 -3.47
N LEU A 143 -1.77 14.36 -4.63
CA LEU A 143 -0.84 15.40 -5.13
C LEU A 143 -1.53 16.71 -5.49
N ARG A 144 -2.79 16.65 -5.97
CA ARG A 144 -3.59 17.87 -6.20
C ARG A 144 -3.87 18.64 -4.91
N GLY A 145 -3.99 17.93 -3.78
CA GLY A 145 -4.27 18.54 -2.49
C GLY A 145 -3.00 18.93 -1.71
N ILE A 146 -2.01 18.03 -1.60
CA ILE A 146 -0.72 18.29 -0.93
C ILE A 146 0.32 18.66 -1.99
N LYS A 147 0.33 19.93 -2.41
CA LYS A 147 1.21 20.41 -3.49
C LYS A 147 2.70 20.35 -3.16
N HIS A 148 3.05 20.32 -1.89
CA HIS A 148 4.43 20.25 -1.41
C HIS A 148 4.91 18.81 -1.16
N ALA A 149 4.09 17.80 -1.49
CA ALA A 149 4.50 16.41 -1.32
C ALA A 149 5.61 16.02 -2.30
N GLN A 150 6.60 15.30 -1.79
CA GLN A 150 7.55 14.55 -2.61
C GLN A 150 6.90 13.23 -3.08
N VAL A 151 7.34 12.72 -4.23
CA VAL A 151 6.70 11.56 -4.86
C VAL A 151 7.75 10.57 -5.34
N ALA A 152 7.67 9.34 -4.84
CA ALA A 152 8.46 8.21 -5.33
C ALA A 152 7.55 7.28 -6.14
N ARG A 153 7.87 7.12 -7.44
CA ARG A 153 7.13 6.28 -8.38
C ARG A 153 7.96 5.06 -8.73
N PHE A 154 7.50 3.88 -8.33
CA PHE A 154 8.21 2.63 -8.59
C PHE A 154 7.59 1.89 -9.77
N GLY A 155 8.36 1.75 -10.85
CA GLY A 155 7.94 0.99 -12.03
C GLY A 155 7.93 -0.51 -11.75
N GLY A 156 6.86 -1.21 -12.16
CA GLY A 156 6.76 -2.66 -11.95
C GLY A 156 6.54 -3.07 -10.51
N MET A 157 6.02 -2.17 -9.65
CA MET A 157 5.68 -2.47 -8.26
C MET A 157 4.16 -2.51 -8.08
N GLY A 158 3.67 -3.54 -7.39
CA GLY A 158 2.27 -3.68 -6.98
C GLY A 158 1.98 -3.11 -5.58
N HIS A 159 0.80 -3.44 -5.05
CA HIS A 159 0.32 -3.01 -3.73
C HIS A 159 1.15 -3.53 -2.55
N SER A 160 1.60 -4.79 -2.63
CA SER A 160 2.48 -5.42 -1.63
C SER A 160 3.91 -4.91 -1.78
N TRP A 161 4.09 -3.59 -1.79
CA TRP A 161 5.35 -2.89 -2.07
C TRP A 161 6.51 -3.42 -1.23
N ALA A 162 6.26 -3.74 0.04
CA ALA A 162 7.29 -4.23 0.98
C ALA A 162 8.02 -5.49 0.50
N ASP A 163 7.41 -6.28 -0.39
CA ASP A 163 7.97 -7.52 -0.91
C ASP A 163 8.86 -7.35 -2.16
N TYR A 164 8.88 -6.17 -2.79
CA TYR A 164 9.61 -5.95 -4.06
C TYR A 164 11.10 -5.68 -3.86
N TYR A 165 11.47 -5.14 -2.70
CA TYR A 165 12.83 -4.76 -2.36
C TYR A 165 13.22 -5.32 -0.99
N THR A 166 14.51 -5.25 -0.66
CA THR A 166 15.03 -5.68 0.64
C THR A 166 14.52 -4.80 1.77
N PRO A 167 14.41 -5.34 3.00
CA PRO A 167 14.22 -4.52 4.20
C PRO A 167 15.29 -3.42 4.33
N GLN A 168 16.53 -3.70 3.93
CA GLN A 168 17.63 -2.72 3.91
C GLN A 168 17.32 -1.55 2.99
N PHE A 169 16.90 -1.82 1.74
CA PHE A 169 16.49 -0.78 0.80
C PHE A 169 15.38 0.10 1.38
N TRP A 170 14.33 -0.51 1.95
CA TRP A 170 13.22 0.25 2.52
C TRP A 170 13.65 1.08 3.72
N THR A 171 14.55 0.54 4.55
CA THR A 171 15.10 1.27 5.70
C THR A 171 15.90 2.47 5.23
N GLU A 172 16.83 2.29 4.29
CA GLU A 172 17.66 3.36 3.74
C GLU A 172 16.81 4.44 3.06
N PHE A 173 15.82 4.04 2.26
CA PHE A 173 14.91 4.96 1.56
C PHE A 173 14.05 5.78 2.53
N ILE A 174 13.44 5.12 3.53
CA ILE A 174 12.59 5.79 4.52
C ILE A 174 13.45 6.70 5.42
N SER A 175 14.63 6.24 5.85
CA SER A 175 15.56 7.02 6.66
C SER A 175 16.04 8.25 5.90
N ALA A 176 16.41 8.12 4.62
CA ALA A 176 16.82 9.26 3.80
C ALA A 176 15.74 10.36 3.79
N PHE A 177 14.46 10.00 3.60
CA PHE A 177 13.38 10.97 3.68
C PHE A 177 13.21 11.58 5.08
N CYS A 178 13.30 10.77 6.14
CA CYS A 178 13.15 11.24 7.52
C CYS A 178 14.33 12.11 8.00
N ASP A 179 15.49 11.95 7.39
CA ASP A 179 16.73 12.71 7.66
C ASP A 179 16.89 13.90 6.69
N ASP A 180 15.81 14.26 5.99
CA ASP A 180 15.73 15.36 5.01
C ASP A 180 16.78 15.27 3.89
N GLN A 181 17.20 14.05 3.54
CA GLN A 181 18.11 13.77 2.42
C GLN A 181 17.34 13.62 1.10
N PRO A 182 17.98 13.91 -0.05
CA PRO A 182 17.37 13.66 -1.36
C PRO A 182 17.03 12.18 -1.57
N ILE A 183 15.80 11.90 -2.02
CA ILE A 183 15.34 10.53 -2.31
C ILE A 183 15.49 10.13 -3.79
N ASP A 184 15.90 11.06 -4.65
CA ASP A 184 15.97 10.85 -6.11
C ASP A 184 16.94 9.72 -6.49
N GLY A 185 17.97 9.48 -5.67
CA GLY A 185 18.93 8.39 -5.86
C GLY A 185 18.34 6.98 -5.70
N PHE A 186 17.16 6.85 -5.06
CA PHE A 186 16.47 5.58 -4.86
C PHE A 186 15.49 5.24 -5.97
N VAL A 187 15.01 6.26 -6.70
CA VAL A 187 13.95 6.13 -7.71
C VAL A 187 14.58 6.19 -9.09
N LYS A 188 15.13 5.07 -9.55
CA LYS A 188 15.61 4.98 -10.93
C LYS A 188 14.44 4.75 -11.88
N VAL A 189 14.13 5.77 -12.68
CA VAL A 189 13.12 5.69 -13.75
C VAL A 189 13.45 4.52 -14.68
N GLY A 190 12.57 3.52 -14.72
CA GLY A 190 12.65 2.40 -15.66
C GLY A 190 13.41 1.15 -15.19
N GLU A 191 14.04 1.15 -14.00
CA GLU A 191 14.55 -0.10 -13.43
C GLU A 191 13.39 -0.85 -12.75
N HIS A 192 13.03 -2.01 -13.32
CA HIS A 192 12.24 -2.99 -12.60
C HIS A 192 13.01 -3.35 -11.32
N GLY A 193 12.50 -2.87 -10.19
CA GLY A 193 13.02 -3.18 -8.86
C GLY A 193 13.10 -4.69 -8.67
N MET A 194 14.26 -5.25 -8.96
CA MET A 194 14.59 -6.62 -8.69
C MET A 194 15.70 -6.61 -7.65
N ALA A 195 15.32 -6.51 -6.39
CA ALA A 195 16.22 -6.80 -5.29
C ALA A 195 15.51 -7.75 -4.33
N ASN A 196 15.51 -9.04 -4.67
CA ASN A 196 15.69 -10.11 -3.68
C ASN A 196 15.77 -11.51 -4.30
N ALA A 197 17.00 -11.97 -4.50
CA ALA A 197 17.40 -13.38 -4.32
C ALA A 197 18.93 -13.41 -4.18
N ALA A 198 19.42 -13.60 -2.94
CA ALA A 198 20.75 -14.07 -2.53
C ALA A 198 21.42 -13.17 -1.48
N LYS A 199 21.23 -13.51 -0.21
CA LYS A 199 22.28 -13.68 0.83
C LYS A 199 21.64 -13.69 2.22
N LEU A 200 21.16 -14.87 2.62
CA LEU A 200 21.36 -15.47 3.94
C LEU A 200 21.50 -16.98 3.72
#